data_AF-A0A661X3D3-F1
#
_entry.id   AF-A0A661X3D3-F1
#
_cell.length_a   1.000
_cell.length_b   1.000
_cell.length_c   1.000
_cell.angle_alpha   90.00
_cell.angle_beta   90.00
_cell.angle_gamma   90.00
#
_symmetry.space_group_name_H-M   'P 1'
#
loop_
_entity.id
_entity.type
_entity.pdbx_description
1 polymer ?
#
loop_
_entity_poly.entity_id
_entity_poly.type
_entity_poly.pdbx_seq_one_letter_code
_entity_poly.pdbx_strand_id
1 'polypeptide(L)'
;PDIKGSEQFCLPSEGEELRYVKERDYFRSVFNVLLRYGARFGHGWDCTVQGNIPINSGTSSSSALCVAWTRFLCKASLVQKDEFSDEAFIGRIAYLAEVEEFGEPGGMMDQNASALGGVLYQHFGEPLFLKKLSVKLGAFVLGDSQEPKDTMAILKRVKFGVLQAVQKIKEKDADFKPESAKLHELALYKELLTETQMQVLEGALLNLDITRRALALFESAEFDERLFGELLNEHQQILAGRLKISTPKIERLLQAALDAGAYGGKINGSGGGGCMFVYAPENPAKASRAIEEAGGKAYIVKTDRGVRAE
;
A
#
# COMPACT_ATOMS: atom_id res chain seq x y z
N PRO A 1 5.41 20.03 6.71
CA PRO A 1 5.60 20.88 5.52
C PRO A 1 5.51 20.09 4.21
N ASP A 2 5.09 20.76 3.12
CA ASP A 2 5.23 20.25 1.75
C ASP A 2 6.69 20.28 1.31
N ILE A 3 7.00 19.66 0.17
CA ILE A 3 8.35 19.61 -0.40
C ILE A 3 8.92 21.02 -0.55
N LYS A 4 10.15 21.23 -0.04
CA LYS A 4 10.84 22.53 0.04
C LYS A 4 10.17 23.57 0.96
N GLY A 5 9.17 23.17 1.73
CA GLY A 5 8.58 23.98 2.79
C GLY A 5 9.28 23.77 4.14
N SER A 6 9.08 24.73 5.04
CA SER A 6 9.46 24.62 6.45
C SER A 6 8.21 24.74 7.32
N GLU A 7 8.26 24.15 8.51
CA GLU A 7 7.17 24.23 9.48
C GLU A 7 7.74 24.22 10.89
N GLN A 8 7.11 24.95 11.81
CA GLN A 8 7.50 25.05 13.20
C GLN A 8 6.27 24.96 14.10
N PHE A 9 6.40 24.26 15.22
CA PHE A 9 5.43 24.27 16.31
C PHE A 9 6.15 24.07 17.64
N CYS A 10 5.63 24.70 18.70
CA CYS A 10 6.12 24.50 20.05
C CYS A 10 5.62 23.15 20.58
N LEU A 11 6.40 22.51 21.46
CA LEU A 11 5.91 21.36 22.21
C LEU A 11 4.70 21.78 23.06
N PRO A 12 3.66 20.92 23.18
CA PRO A 12 2.51 21.23 24.00
C PRO A 12 2.90 21.14 25.48
N SER A 13 2.07 21.73 26.35
CA SER A 13 2.19 21.54 27.80
C SER A 13 1.99 20.06 28.15
N GLU A 14 2.44 19.65 29.33
CA GLU A 14 2.24 18.27 29.77
C GLU A 14 0.74 17.93 29.82
N GLY A 15 0.34 16.86 29.13
CA GLY A 15 -1.06 16.43 29.02
C GLY A 15 -1.88 17.11 27.93
N GLU A 16 -1.31 18.05 27.17
CA GLU A 16 -1.95 18.69 26.03
C GLU A 16 -1.52 18.07 24.69
N GLU A 17 -2.40 18.17 23.70
CA GLU A 17 -2.12 17.79 22.31
C GLU A 17 -1.89 19.01 21.44
N LEU A 18 -1.11 18.84 20.38
CA LEU A 18 -0.90 19.86 19.37
C LEU A 18 -2.19 20.08 18.56
N ARG A 19 -2.65 21.33 18.46
CA ARG A 19 -3.76 21.69 17.60
C ARG A 19 -3.37 21.51 16.12
N TYR A 20 -4.22 20.81 15.35
CA TYR A 20 -4.07 20.72 13.89
C TYR A 20 -4.33 22.07 13.22
N VAL A 21 -3.44 22.47 12.30
CA VAL A 21 -3.51 23.78 11.62
C VAL A 21 -3.81 23.66 10.13
N LYS A 22 -3.88 22.44 9.61
CA LYS A 22 -4.18 22.11 8.21
C LYS A 22 -4.79 20.72 8.11
N GLU A 23 -5.39 20.43 6.96
CA GLU A 23 -5.78 19.05 6.64
C GLU A 23 -4.53 18.16 6.57
N ARG A 24 -4.68 16.91 7.01
CA ARG A 24 -3.62 15.89 6.95
C ARG A 24 -2.31 16.37 7.58
N ASP A 25 -2.41 16.92 8.79
CA ASP A 25 -1.28 17.44 9.54
C ASP A 25 -0.43 16.32 10.15
N TYR A 26 0.26 15.56 9.29
CA TYR A 26 0.92 14.31 9.66
C TYR A 26 1.95 14.45 10.78
N PHE A 27 2.70 15.55 10.83
CA PHE A 27 3.70 15.75 11.88
C PHE A 27 3.07 15.90 13.26
N ARG A 28 2.02 16.71 13.37
CA ARG A 28 1.29 16.90 14.64
C ARG A 28 0.48 15.66 14.99
N SER A 29 -0.12 15.00 13.99
CA SER A 29 -0.91 13.79 14.21
C SER A 29 -0.07 12.66 14.78
N VAL A 30 1.07 12.32 14.16
CA VAL A 30 1.97 11.29 14.69
C VAL A 30 2.44 11.63 16.10
N PHE A 31 2.74 12.92 16.35
CA PHE A 31 3.15 13.40 17.67
C PHE A 31 2.04 13.16 18.72
N ASN A 32 0.82 13.62 18.44
CA ASN A 32 -0.35 13.45 19.33
C ASN A 32 -0.65 11.98 19.58
N VAL A 33 -0.68 11.16 18.52
CA VAL A 33 -0.89 9.71 18.65
C VAL A 33 0.19 9.12 19.58
N LEU A 34 1.48 9.41 19.36
CA LEU A 34 2.54 8.89 20.26
C LEU A 34 2.41 9.37 21.71
N LEU A 35 1.97 10.61 21.95
CA LEU A 35 1.69 11.08 23.31
C LEU A 35 0.63 10.22 24.02
N ARG A 36 -0.44 9.85 23.30
CA ARG A 36 -1.49 8.94 23.80
C ARG A 36 -0.94 7.54 24.10
N TYR A 37 0.09 7.11 23.38
CA TYR A 37 0.83 5.88 23.66
C TYR A 37 1.98 6.07 24.66
N GLY A 38 2.01 7.19 25.40
CA GLY A 38 2.90 7.38 26.54
C GLY A 38 4.28 7.93 26.20
N ALA A 39 4.53 8.36 24.96
CA ALA A 39 5.75 9.09 24.63
C ALA A 39 5.79 10.42 25.39
N ARG A 40 6.99 10.84 25.79
CA ARG A 40 7.28 12.15 26.40
C ARG A 40 8.48 12.79 25.72
N PHE A 41 8.50 14.12 25.64
CA PHE A 41 9.53 14.90 24.96
C PHE A 41 9.93 16.09 25.83
N GLY A 42 11.23 16.32 26.02
CA GLY A 42 11.74 17.38 26.91
C GLY A 42 12.32 18.60 26.18
N HIS A 43 12.54 18.51 24.88
CA HIS A 43 13.11 19.57 24.05
C HIS A 43 12.65 19.40 22.61
N GLY A 44 12.69 20.49 21.83
CA GLY A 44 12.40 20.44 20.39
C GLY A 44 13.63 20.06 19.55
N TRP A 45 13.41 19.87 18.26
CA TRP A 45 14.45 19.53 17.29
C TRP A 45 14.31 20.35 16.01
N ASP A 46 15.44 20.69 15.41
CA ASP A 46 15.50 21.16 14.03
C ASP A 46 15.70 19.95 13.10
N CYS A 47 14.65 19.60 12.37
CA CYS A 47 14.63 18.41 11.53
C CYS A 47 14.65 18.78 10.03
N THR A 48 15.47 18.08 9.25
CA THR A 48 15.45 18.15 7.78
C THR A 48 14.92 16.85 7.22
N VAL A 49 13.89 16.92 6.38
CA VAL A 49 13.28 15.74 5.72
C VAL A 49 13.63 15.74 4.24
N GLN A 50 14.18 14.63 3.76
CA GLN A 50 14.55 14.42 2.35
C GLN A 50 14.07 13.04 1.89
N GLY A 51 13.80 12.90 0.59
CA GLY A 51 13.36 11.63 0.01
C GLY A 51 13.47 11.63 -1.51
N ASN A 52 13.63 10.45 -2.08
CA ASN A 52 13.69 10.17 -3.52
C ASN A 52 12.50 9.35 -4.02
N ILE A 53 11.48 9.13 -3.17
CA ILE A 53 10.25 8.43 -3.53
C ILE A 53 9.44 9.33 -4.48
N PRO A 54 9.00 8.83 -5.65
CA PRO A 54 8.20 9.63 -6.57
C PRO A 54 6.89 10.10 -5.93
N ILE A 55 6.67 11.42 -5.88
CA ILE A 55 5.52 12.03 -5.19
C ILE A 55 4.25 11.92 -6.04
N ASN A 56 3.09 11.74 -5.38
CA ASN A 56 1.75 11.61 -6.00
C ASN A 56 1.63 10.49 -7.04
N SER A 57 2.58 9.55 -7.02
CA SER A 57 2.66 8.42 -7.95
C SER A 57 1.99 7.16 -7.37
N GLY A 58 1.57 7.22 -6.10
CA GLY A 58 1.06 6.12 -5.28
C GLY A 58 2.09 5.04 -5.00
N THR A 59 3.29 5.47 -4.64
CA THR A 59 4.36 4.69 -4.02
C THR A 59 4.48 4.98 -2.52
N SER A 60 3.36 5.34 -1.88
CA SER A 60 3.25 5.46 -0.42
C SER A 60 4.19 6.49 0.24
N SER A 61 4.46 7.61 -0.43
CA SER A 61 5.37 8.64 0.09
C SER A 61 4.90 9.29 1.41
N SER A 62 3.59 9.47 1.61
CA SER A 62 3.02 9.98 2.86
C SER A 62 3.18 8.98 4.00
N SER A 63 2.86 7.71 3.76
CA SER A 63 3.03 6.63 4.74
C SER A 63 4.49 6.44 5.13
N ALA A 64 5.42 6.49 4.18
CA ALA A 64 6.85 6.44 4.46
C ALA A 64 7.32 7.61 5.35
N LEU A 65 6.78 8.82 5.13
CA LEU A 65 7.05 9.98 5.97
C LEU A 65 6.51 9.77 7.39
N CYS A 66 5.25 9.33 7.54
CA CYS A 66 4.65 9.05 8.84
C CYS A 66 5.44 7.98 9.61
N VAL A 67 5.86 6.92 8.93
CA VAL A 67 6.68 5.84 9.52
C VAL A 67 8.06 6.34 9.95
N ALA A 68 8.76 7.11 9.10
CA ALA A 68 10.06 7.68 9.44
C ALA A 68 9.97 8.65 10.62
N TRP A 69 8.96 9.52 10.61
CA TRP A 69 8.70 10.47 11.69
C TRP A 69 8.34 9.77 13.01
N THR A 70 7.54 8.70 12.93
CA THR A 70 7.23 7.85 14.09
C THR A 70 8.49 7.21 14.66
N ARG A 71 9.35 6.61 13.83
CA ARG A 71 10.62 6.01 14.30
C ARG A 71 11.50 7.04 15.00
N PHE A 72 11.62 8.23 14.42
CA PHE A 72 12.36 9.34 15.03
C PHE A 72 11.79 9.70 16.41
N LEU A 73 10.48 9.94 16.52
CA LEU A 73 9.85 10.32 17.78
C LEU A 73 9.90 9.21 18.84
N CYS A 74 9.74 7.94 18.46
CA CYS A 74 9.97 6.80 19.35
C CYS A 74 11.38 6.82 19.95
N LYS A 75 12.40 7.11 19.14
CA LYS A 75 13.80 7.22 19.59
C LYS A 75 14.05 8.47 20.43
N ALA A 76 13.43 9.59 20.06
CA ALA A 76 13.57 10.87 20.73
C ALA A 76 12.82 10.93 22.08
N SER A 77 11.95 9.96 22.36
CA SER A 77 11.17 9.97 23.58
C SER A 77 12.03 9.79 24.83
N LEU A 78 11.73 10.57 25.87
CA LEU A 78 12.32 10.42 27.20
C LEU A 78 11.88 9.11 27.88
N VAL A 79 10.76 8.54 27.45
CA VAL A 79 10.26 7.25 27.93
C VAL A 79 10.68 6.20 26.92
N GLN A 80 11.45 5.21 27.37
CA GLN A 80 11.81 4.06 26.56
C GLN A 80 10.87 2.91 26.88
N LYS A 81 10.22 2.39 25.84
CA LYS A 81 9.38 1.20 25.90
C LYS A 81 9.86 0.19 24.87
N ASP A 82 9.70 -1.09 25.17
CA ASP A 82 10.07 -2.16 24.25
C ASP A 82 9.34 -2.01 22.89
N GLU A 83 8.05 -1.66 22.92
CA GLU A 83 7.23 -1.41 21.73
C GLU A 83 7.76 -0.26 20.84
N PHE A 84 8.49 0.73 21.39
CA PHE A 84 9.04 1.84 20.60
C PHE A 84 10.18 1.40 19.67
N SER A 85 10.76 0.23 19.93
CA SER A 85 11.76 -0.37 19.05
C SER A 85 11.14 -1.30 17.99
N ASP A 86 9.90 -1.75 18.17
CA ASP A 86 9.19 -2.68 17.27
C ASP A 86 8.68 -1.98 16.01
N GLU A 87 9.10 -2.46 14.84
CA GLU A 87 8.68 -1.95 13.54
C GLU A 87 7.16 -2.12 13.30
N ALA A 88 6.53 -3.18 13.83
CA ALA A 88 5.09 -3.37 13.68
C ALA A 88 4.31 -2.31 14.48
N PHE A 89 4.76 -1.96 15.69
CA PHE A 89 4.23 -0.85 16.46
C PHE A 89 4.38 0.48 15.71
N ILE A 90 5.56 0.75 15.14
CA ILE A 90 5.82 1.96 14.35
C ILE A 90 4.87 2.07 13.15
N GLY A 91 4.69 0.97 12.41
CA GLY A 91 3.73 0.91 11.29
C GLY A 91 2.29 1.18 11.76
N ARG A 92 1.90 0.64 12.91
CA ARG A 92 0.57 0.86 13.49
C ARG A 92 0.35 2.32 13.89
N ILE A 93 1.31 2.95 14.56
CA ILE A 93 1.20 4.38 14.93
C ILE A 93 1.10 5.26 13.69
N ALA A 94 1.90 5.01 12.66
CA ALA A 94 1.81 5.73 11.40
C ALA A 94 0.44 5.56 10.74
N TYR A 95 -0.14 4.36 10.78
CA TYR A 95 -1.50 4.11 10.28
C TYR A 95 -2.55 4.88 11.07
N LEU A 96 -2.51 4.84 12.40
CA LEU A 96 -3.45 5.58 13.24
C LEU A 96 -3.36 7.08 12.96
N ALA A 97 -2.16 7.62 12.83
CA ALA A 97 -1.93 9.04 12.61
C ALA A 97 -2.32 9.51 11.19
N GLU A 98 -2.11 8.68 10.17
CA GLU A 98 -2.41 9.04 8.78
C GLU A 98 -3.87 8.79 8.41
N VAL A 99 -4.45 7.69 8.91
CA VAL A 99 -5.75 7.18 8.46
C VAL A 99 -6.84 7.42 9.49
N GLU A 100 -6.71 6.86 10.69
CA GLU A 100 -7.78 6.91 11.70
C GLU A 100 -8.01 8.33 12.22
N GLU A 101 -6.93 9.08 12.51
CA GLU A 101 -7.01 10.44 13.06
C GLU A 101 -7.77 11.40 12.13
N PHE A 102 -7.73 11.15 10.82
CA PHE A 102 -8.36 12.00 9.79
C PHE A 102 -9.53 11.32 9.08
N GLY A 103 -9.93 10.11 9.46
CA GLY A 103 -11.03 9.37 8.84
C GLY A 103 -10.80 9.03 7.35
N GLU A 104 -9.56 8.82 6.93
CA GLU A 104 -9.21 8.57 5.53
C GLU A 104 -9.68 7.18 5.07
N PRO A 105 -10.00 6.98 3.77
CA PRO A 105 -10.50 5.71 3.26
C PRO A 105 -9.42 4.63 3.09
N GLY A 106 -8.15 4.94 3.40
CA GLY A 106 -6.99 4.06 3.24
C GLY A 106 -7.03 2.83 4.15
N GLY A 107 -6.08 1.91 3.92
CA GLY A 107 -5.80 0.79 4.80
C GLY A 107 -4.38 0.90 5.38
N MET A 108 -3.95 -0.14 6.09
CA MET A 108 -2.65 -0.16 6.80
C MET A 108 -1.48 -0.79 6.00
N MET A 109 -1.74 -1.20 4.74
CA MET A 109 -0.76 -1.94 3.91
C MET A 109 0.55 -1.17 3.74
N ASP A 110 0.44 0.13 3.44
CA ASP A 110 1.55 1.00 3.06
C ASP A 110 2.48 1.30 4.25
N GLN A 111 1.89 1.53 5.42
CA GLN A 111 2.61 1.80 6.67
C GLN A 111 3.32 0.54 7.16
N ASN A 112 2.65 -0.63 7.12
CA ASN A 112 3.27 -1.90 7.46
C ASN A 112 4.43 -2.24 6.50
N ALA A 113 4.24 -2.06 5.19
CA ALA A 113 5.29 -2.30 4.21
C ALA A 113 6.50 -1.39 4.43
N SER A 114 6.27 -0.10 4.69
CA SER A 114 7.32 0.89 4.94
C SER A 114 8.06 0.62 6.27
N ALA A 115 7.35 0.15 7.29
CA ALA A 115 7.93 -0.08 8.60
C ALA A 115 8.75 -1.38 8.66
N LEU A 116 8.22 -2.52 8.19
CA LEU A 116 8.90 -3.82 8.31
C LEU A 116 9.86 -4.13 7.15
N GLY A 117 9.56 -3.62 5.95
CA GLY A 117 10.26 -3.93 4.69
C GLY A 117 10.35 -5.42 4.36
N GLY A 118 11.13 -5.75 3.33
CA GLY A 118 11.15 -7.10 2.77
C GLY A 118 9.87 -7.43 1.97
N VAL A 119 9.63 -8.72 1.80
CA VAL A 119 8.36 -9.23 1.24
C VAL A 119 7.47 -9.65 2.40
N LEU A 120 6.25 -9.12 2.44
CA LEU A 120 5.31 -9.33 3.55
C LEU A 120 4.02 -9.96 3.04
N TYR A 121 3.59 -11.03 3.72
CA TYR A 121 2.21 -11.45 3.70
C TYR A 121 1.44 -10.73 4.81
N GLN A 122 0.35 -10.07 4.45
CA GLN A 122 -0.50 -9.32 5.37
C GLN A 122 -1.93 -9.86 5.31
N HIS A 123 -2.47 -10.28 6.45
CA HIS A 123 -3.86 -10.69 6.60
C HIS A 123 -4.55 -9.77 7.62
N PHE A 124 -5.45 -8.92 7.14
CA PHE A 124 -6.13 -7.87 7.90
C PHE A 124 -7.35 -8.39 8.68
N GLY A 125 -7.18 -9.50 9.40
CA GLY A 125 -8.16 -10.00 10.36
C GLY A 125 -8.03 -9.32 11.73
N GLU A 126 -8.86 -9.76 12.67
CA GLU A 126 -8.70 -9.47 14.10
C GLU A 126 -8.33 -10.78 14.82
N PRO A 127 -7.07 -10.97 15.26
CA PRO A 127 -5.95 -10.01 15.20
C PRO A 127 -5.29 -9.88 13.81
N LEU A 128 -4.63 -8.74 13.58
CA LEU A 128 -3.79 -8.52 12.39
C LEU A 128 -2.67 -9.55 12.35
N PHE A 129 -2.47 -10.19 11.19
CA PHE A 129 -1.38 -11.12 10.98
C PHE A 129 -0.41 -10.61 9.92
N LEU A 130 0.86 -10.46 10.30
CA LEU A 130 1.96 -10.04 9.44
C LEU A 130 3.04 -11.13 9.44
N LYS A 131 3.43 -11.60 8.25
CA LYS A 131 4.49 -12.59 8.09
C LYS A 131 5.51 -12.10 7.06
N LYS A 132 6.77 -12.00 7.49
CA LYS A 132 7.88 -11.75 6.58
C LYS A 132 8.26 -13.03 5.84
N LEU A 133 8.32 -12.95 4.52
CA LEU A 133 8.62 -14.08 3.65
C LEU A 133 10.12 -14.09 3.35
N SER A 134 10.73 -15.26 3.51
CA SER A 134 12.17 -15.46 3.30
C SER A 134 12.45 -15.77 1.84
N VAL A 135 12.41 -14.73 1.01
CA VAL A 135 12.66 -14.82 -0.44
C VAL A 135 13.61 -13.72 -0.86
N LYS A 136 14.52 -14.03 -1.78
CA LYS A 136 15.39 -13.04 -2.40
C LYS A 136 14.89 -12.80 -3.82
N LEU A 137 14.18 -11.69 -3.99
CA LEU A 137 13.71 -11.27 -5.30
C LEU A 137 14.79 -10.54 -6.08
N GLY A 138 14.71 -10.64 -7.41
CA GLY A 138 15.48 -9.83 -8.34
C GLY A 138 15.02 -8.38 -8.38
N ALA A 139 15.27 -7.72 -9.50
CA ALA A 139 14.92 -6.33 -9.69
C ALA A 139 13.47 -6.14 -10.16
N PHE A 140 12.89 -5.03 -9.75
CA PHE A 140 11.65 -4.49 -10.29
C PHE A 140 11.94 -3.21 -11.05
N VAL A 141 11.04 -2.83 -11.94
CA VAL A 141 11.03 -1.50 -12.55
C VAL A 141 9.68 -0.86 -12.28
N LEU A 142 9.70 0.24 -11.53
CA LEU A 142 8.54 1.08 -11.29
C LEU A 142 8.41 2.05 -12.48
N GLY A 143 7.25 2.08 -13.13
CA GLY A 143 6.90 3.03 -14.18
C GLY A 143 5.84 4.01 -13.71
N ASP A 144 6.14 5.31 -13.72
CA ASP A 144 5.18 6.39 -13.49
C ASP A 144 4.60 6.84 -14.84
N SER A 145 3.27 6.70 -15.00
CA SER A 145 2.56 7.15 -16.20
C SER A 145 2.50 8.67 -16.33
N GLN A 146 2.76 9.40 -15.24
CA GLN A 146 2.57 10.84 -15.11
C GLN A 146 1.11 11.29 -15.29
N GLU A 147 0.17 10.35 -15.35
CA GLU A 147 -1.26 10.66 -15.32
C GLU A 147 -1.71 10.82 -13.87
N PRO A 148 -2.50 11.86 -13.55
CA PRO A 148 -3.03 12.05 -12.21
C PRO A 148 -3.92 10.86 -11.81
N LYS A 149 -3.93 10.52 -10.52
CA LYS A 149 -4.79 9.46 -9.99
C LYS A 149 -6.16 9.99 -9.61
N ASP A 150 -7.22 9.33 -10.05
CA ASP A 150 -8.56 9.46 -9.45
C ASP A 150 -8.72 8.50 -8.25
N THR A 151 -7.83 8.65 -7.27
CA THR A 151 -7.75 7.74 -6.11
C THR A 151 -9.08 7.70 -5.35
N MET A 152 -9.71 8.85 -5.12
CA MET A 152 -10.90 8.95 -4.28
C MET A 152 -12.13 8.32 -4.93
N ALA A 153 -12.40 8.58 -6.22
CA ALA A 153 -13.56 7.99 -6.87
C ALA A 153 -13.39 6.47 -7.02
N ILE A 154 -12.19 6.00 -7.33
CA ILE A 154 -11.90 4.56 -7.44
C ILE A 154 -12.05 3.87 -6.09
N LEU A 155 -11.43 4.41 -5.03
CA LEU A 155 -11.57 3.85 -3.69
C LEU A 155 -13.05 3.81 -3.28
N LYS A 156 -13.79 4.90 -3.51
CA LYS A 156 -15.22 4.95 -3.18
C LYS A 156 -16.00 3.87 -3.93
N ARG A 157 -15.79 3.72 -5.24
CA ARG A 157 -16.49 2.72 -6.07
C ARG A 157 -16.14 1.30 -5.67
N VAL A 158 -14.86 0.98 -5.52
CA VAL A 158 -14.40 -0.40 -5.27
C VAL A 158 -14.64 -0.78 -3.81
N LYS A 159 -14.14 0.01 -2.84
CA LYS A 159 -14.26 -0.31 -1.41
C LYS A 159 -15.71 -0.38 -0.97
N PHE A 160 -16.49 0.68 -1.20
CA PHE A 160 -17.88 0.69 -0.75
C PHE A 160 -18.76 -0.23 -1.59
N GLY A 161 -18.44 -0.44 -2.88
CA GLY A 161 -19.14 -1.43 -3.69
C GLY A 161 -19.03 -2.84 -3.12
N VAL A 162 -17.82 -3.26 -2.70
CA VAL A 162 -17.60 -4.55 -2.04
C VAL A 162 -18.28 -4.60 -0.67
N LEU A 163 -18.09 -3.58 0.18
CA LEU A 163 -18.68 -3.57 1.53
C LEU A 163 -20.20 -3.64 1.50
N GLN A 164 -20.84 -2.87 0.62
CA GLN A 164 -22.30 -2.90 0.45
C GLN A 164 -22.78 -4.23 -0.13
N ALA A 165 -22.02 -4.84 -1.05
CA ALA A 165 -22.35 -6.16 -1.58
C ALA A 165 -22.33 -7.22 -0.48
N VAL A 166 -21.25 -7.25 0.31
CA VAL A 166 -21.11 -8.18 1.46
C VAL A 166 -22.21 -7.94 2.48
N GLN A 167 -22.53 -6.69 2.80
CA GLN A 167 -23.61 -6.37 3.73
C GLN A 167 -24.96 -6.94 3.27
N LYS A 168 -25.34 -6.66 2.01
CA LYS A 168 -26.60 -7.19 1.45
C LYS A 168 -26.64 -8.71 1.48
N ILE A 169 -25.54 -9.37 1.10
CA ILE A 169 -25.45 -10.83 1.17
C ILE A 169 -25.67 -11.30 2.61
N LYS A 170 -25.01 -10.69 3.59
CA LYS A 170 -25.15 -11.03 5.01
C LYS A 170 -26.55 -10.83 5.58
N GLU A 171 -27.32 -9.87 5.04
CA GLU A 171 -28.74 -9.69 5.40
C GLU A 171 -29.60 -10.88 4.94
N LYS A 172 -29.21 -11.58 3.87
CA LYS A 172 -29.89 -12.79 3.37
C LYS A 172 -29.28 -14.08 3.92
N ASP A 173 -27.98 -14.10 4.14
CA ASP A 173 -27.16 -15.24 4.52
C ASP A 173 -26.11 -14.80 5.57
N ALA A 174 -26.50 -14.87 6.84
CA ALA A 174 -25.70 -14.39 7.96
C ALA A 174 -24.35 -15.12 8.10
N ASP A 175 -24.24 -16.34 7.57
CA ASP A 175 -23.03 -17.17 7.64
C ASP A 175 -22.06 -16.90 6.48
N PHE A 176 -22.43 -16.02 5.54
CA PHE A 176 -21.57 -15.67 4.41
C PHE A 176 -20.25 -15.03 4.85
N LYS A 177 -19.15 -15.68 4.46
CA LYS A 177 -17.77 -15.25 4.72
C LYS A 177 -17.06 -14.95 3.40
N PRO A 178 -16.85 -13.66 3.05
CA PRO A 178 -16.22 -13.30 1.77
C PRO A 178 -14.81 -13.90 1.63
N GLU A 179 -14.08 -14.05 2.71
CA GLU A 179 -12.73 -14.63 2.72
C GLU A 179 -12.71 -16.10 2.28
N SER A 180 -13.77 -16.87 2.50
CA SER A 180 -13.86 -18.28 2.10
C SER A 180 -14.79 -18.54 0.91
N ALA A 181 -15.48 -17.49 0.43
CA ALA A 181 -16.44 -17.59 -0.65
C ALA A 181 -15.79 -18.01 -1.97
N LYS A 182 -16.46 -18.88 -2.72
CA LYS A 182 -16.06 -19.29 -4.06
C LYS A 182 -16.81 -18.47 -5.10
N LEU A 183 -16.15 -18.19 -6.23
CA LEU A 183 -16.73 -17.35 -7.27
C LEU A 183 -18.09 -17.84 -7.79
N HIS A 184 -18.26 -19.16 -7.94
CA HIS A 184 -19.53 -19.73 -8.43
C HIS A 184 -20.69 -19.61 -7.43
N GLU A 185 -20.40 -19.47 -6.13
CA GLU A 185 -21.41 -19.29 -5.09
C GLU A 185 -22.08 -17.91 -5.21
N LEU A 186 -21.39 -16.93 -5.80
CA LEU A 186 -21.95 -15.58 -6.01
C LEU A 186 -23.16 -15.57 -6.95
N ALA A 187 -23.33 -16.60 -7.79
CA ALA A 187 -24.51 -16.75 -8.63
C ALA A 187 -25.82 -16.76 -7.82
N LEU A 188 -25.79 -17.21 -6.57
CA LEU A 188 -26.93 -17.25 -5.65
C LEU A 188 -27.43 -15.85 -5.23
N TYR A 189 -26.58 -14.83 -5.37
CA TYR A 189 -26.85 -13.46 -4.95
C TYR A 189 -26.97 -12.50 -6.15
N LYS A 190 -27.03 -13.01 -7.39
CA LYS A 190 -27.08 -12.19 -8.60
C LYS A 190 -28.25 -11.20 -8.62
N GLU A 191 -29.44 -11.64 -8.19
CA GLU A 191 -30.64 -10.79 -8.13
C GLU A 191 -30.62 -9.77 -6.97
N LEU A 192 -29.70 -9.92 -6.02
CA LEU A 192 -29.58 -9.05 -4.85
C LEU A 192 -28.64 -7.86 -5.07
N LEU A 193 -27.66 -8.04 -5.97
CA LEU A 193 -26.56 -7.11 -6.19
C LEU A 193 -26.77 -6.34 -7.50
N THR A 194 -26.34 -5.08 -7.52
CA THR A 194 -26.19 -4.37 -8.79
C THR A 194 -25.04 -4.98 -9.60
N GLU A 195 -25.02 -4.76 -10.92
CA GLU A 195 -23.93 -5.22 -11.77
C GLU A 195 -22.56 -4.73 -11.25
N THR A 196 -22.46 -3.46 -10.86
CA THR A 196 -21.25 -2.90 -10.27
C THR A 196 -20.85 -3.60 -8.97
N GLN A 197 -21.81 -3.88 -8.07
CA GLN A 197 -21.56 -4.57 -6.79
C GLN A 197 -21.05 -5.99 -7.02
N MET A 198 -21.69 -6.72 -7.93
CA MET A 198 -21.25 -8.06 -8.32
C MET A 198 -19.83 -8.02 -8.91
N GLN A 199 -19.58 -7.12 -9.86
CA GLN A 199 -18.31 -7.01 -10.56
C GLN A 199 -17.13 -6.71 -9.62
N VAL A 200 -17.30 -5.80 -8.65
CA VAL A 200 -16.23 -5.48 -7.69
C VAL A 200 -16.03 -6.58 -6.65
N LEU A 201 -17.10 -7.28 -6.25
CA LEU A 201 -17.01 -8.42 -5.33
C LEU A 201 -16.26 -9.59 -5.99
N GLU A 202 -16.62 -9.94 -7.24
CA GLU A 202 -15.89 -10.93 -8.02
C GLU A 202 -14.40 -10.58 -8.15
N GLY A 203 -14.09 -9.33 -8.49
CA GLY A 203 -12.71 -8.86 -8.59
C GLY A 203 -11.95 -8.96 -7.26
N ALA A 204 -12.61 -8.69 -6.13
CA ALA A 204 -12.01 -8.85 -4.80
C ALA A 204 -11.70 -10.32 -4.48
N LEU A 205 -12.62 -11.25 -4.78
CA LEU A 205 -12.40 -12.69 -4.57
C LEU A 205 -11.29 -13.24 -5.45
N LEU A 206 -11.24 -12.83 -6.72
CA LEU A 206 -10.17 -13.22 -7.65
C LEU A 206 -8.79 -12.71 -7.19
N ASN A 207 -8.72 -11.48 -6.70
CA ASN A 207 -7.48 -10.94 -6.13
C ASN A 207 -7.04 -11.71 -4.87
N LEU A 208 -8.00 -12.14 -4.05
CA LEU A 208 -7.71 -12.97 -2.87
C LEU A 208 -7.17 -14.34 -3.27
N ASP A 209 -7.73 -14.97 -4.30
CA ASP A 209 -7.23 -16.23 -4.86
C ASP A 209 -5.78 -16.11 -5.35
N ILE A 210 -5.48 -15.09 -6.14
CA ILE A 210 -4.11 -14.82 -6.60
C ILE A 210 -3.16 -14.63 -5.42
N THR A 211 -3.59 -13.90 -4.38
CA THR A 211 -2.76 -13.67 -3.18
C THR A 211 -2.44 -14.99 -2.47
N ARG A 212 -3.40 -15.93 -2.40
CA ARG A 212 -3.19 -17.27 -1.83
C ARG A 212 -2.24 -18.13 -2.66
N ARG A 213 -2.42 -18.12 -3.99
CA ARG A 213 -1.53 -18.82 -4.92
C ARG A 213 -0.10 -18.27 -4.87
N ALA A 214 0.04 -16.94 -4.79
CA ALA A 214 1.32 -16.28 -4.61
C ALA A 214 1.96 -16.65 -3.25
N LEU A 215 1.19 -16.67 -2.16
CA LEU A 215 1.71 -17.13 -0.85
C LEU A 215 2.25 -18.56 -0.93
N ALA A 216 1.51 -19.49 -1.54
CA ALA A 216 1.96 -20.86 -1.74
C ALA A 216 3.27 -20.93 -2.57
N LEU A 217 3.41 -20.10 -3.60
CA LEU A 217 4.64 -19.95 -4.37
C LEU A 217 5.81 -19.35 -3.55
N PHE A 218 5.54 -18.42 -2.64
CA PHE A 218 6.58 -17.89 -1.76
C PHE A 218 6.99 -18.87 -0.65
N GLU A 219 6.15 -19.84 -0.34
CA GLU A 219 6.40 -20.89 0.66
C GLU A 219 6.92 -22.20 0.07
N SER A 220 7.03 -22.30 -1.27
CA SER A 220 7.63 -23.47 -1.92
C SER A 220 9.13 -23.55 -1.67
N ALA A 221 9.68 -24.76 -1.81
CA ALA A 221 11.10 -25.02 -1.61
C ALA A 221 11.98 -24.24 -2.61
N GLU A 222 11.49 -24.10 -3.85
CA GLU A 222 12.11 -23.30 -4.89
C GLU A 222 11.11 -22.24 -5.37
N PHE A 223 11.57 -20.99 -5.46
CA PHE A 223 10.75 -19.87 -5.92
C PHE A 223 10.80 -19.78 -7.44
N ASP A 224 9.70 -20.09 -8.11
CA ASP A 224 9.56 -19.95 -9.55
C ASP A 224 9.26 -18.48 -9.92
N GLU A 225 10.31 -17.79 -10.38
CA GLU A 225 10.24 -16.40 -10.83
C GLU A 225 9.30 -16.18 -12.02
N ARG A 226 9.19 -17.16 -12.94
CA ARG A 226 8.35 -17.05 -14.13
C ARG A 226 6.88 -17.15 -13.74
N LEU A 227 6.55 -18.13 -12.89
CA LEU A 227 5.20 -18.26 -12.33
C LEU A 227 4.81 -17.02 -11.50
N PHE A 228 5.75 -16.42 -10.76
CA PHE A 228 5.48 -15.15 -10.07
C PHE A 228 5.11 -14.03 -11.06
N GLY A 229 5.83 -13.91 -12.18
CA GLY A 229 5.48 -13.00 -13.27
C GLY A 229 4.09 -13.26 -13.85
N GLU A 230 3.74 -14.52 -14.09
CA GLU A 230 2.41 -14.90 -14.58
C GLU A 230 1.30 -14.49 -13.61
N LEU A 231 1.49 -14.71 -12.30
CA LEU A 231 0.53 -14.29 -11.26
C LEU A 231 0.37 -12.76 -11.22
N LEU A 232 1.43 -11.99 -11.44
CA LEU A 232 1.34 -10.52 -11.55
C LEU A 232 0.49 -10.11 -12.76
N ASN A 233 0.70 -10.75 -13.91
CA ASN A 233 -0.06 -10.48 -15.13
C ASN A 233 -1.55 -10.84 -14.98
N GLU A 234 -1.84 -12.00 -14.38
CA GLU A 234 -3.21 -12.40 -14.07
C GLU A 234 -3.88 -11.40 -13.13
N HIS A 235 -3.15 -10.92 -12.13
CA HIS A 235 -3.64 -9.88 -11.22
C HIS A 235 -3.99 -8.62 -11.99
N GLN A 236 -3.11 -8.16 -12.87
CA GLN A 236 -3.35 -6.99 -13.70
C GLN A 236 -4.60 -7.13 -14.58
N GLN A 237 -4.84 -8.30 -15.16
CA GLN A 237 -6.05 -8.56 -15.96
C GLN A 237 -7.33 -8.37 -15.13
N ILE A 238 -7.33 -8.79 -13.86
CA ILE A 238 -8.45 -8.56 -12.94
C ILE A 238 -8.58 -7.07 -12.61
N LEU A 239 -7.48 -6.38 -12.34
CA LEU A 239 -7.48 -4.94 -12.05
C LEU A 239 -8.02 -4.12 -13.23
N ALA A 240 -7.61 -4.45 -14.46
CA ALA A 240 -8.03 -3.76 -15.68
C ALA A 240 -9.45 -4.16 -16.11
N GLY A 241 -9.77 -5.44 -16.13
CA GLY A 241 -11.04 -5.95 -16.66
C GLY A 241 -12.18 -5.94 -15.64
N ARG A 242 -11.97 -6.54 -14.47
CA ARG A 242 -13.01 -6.69 -13.43
C ARG A 242 -13.12 -5.43 -12.59
N LEU A 243 -12.03 -4.93 -12.04
CA LEU A 243 -12.11 -3.73 -11.20
C LEU A 243 -12.17 -2.45 -12.02
N LYS A 244 -11.75 -2.46 -13.29
CA LYS A 244 -11.71 -1.28 -14.18
C LYS A 244 -10.95 -0.12 -13.55
N ILE A 245 -9.74 -0.41 -13.06
CA ILE A 245 -8.86 0.58 -12.39
C ILE A 245 -7.54 0.83 -13.14
N SER A 246 -7.39 0.32 -14.36
CA SER A 246 -6.24 0.63 -15.23
C SER A 246 -6.55 1.76 -16.21
N THR A 247 -5.52 2.28 -16.86
CA THR A 247 -5.64 3.27 -17.94
C THR A 247 -4.95 2.77 -19.21
N PRO A 248 -5.34 3.24 -20.40
CA PRO A 248 -4.67 2.88 -21.65
C PRO A 248 -3.16 3.19 -21.65
N LYS A 249 -2.75 4.23 -20.92
CA LYS A 249 -1.33 4.57 -20.76
C LYS A 249 -0.61 3.54 -19.89
N ILE A 250 -1.18 3.16 -18.74
CA ILE A 250 -0.61 2.13 -17.87
C ILE A 250 -0.46 0.80 -18.63
N GLU A 251 -1.50 0.36 -19.35
CA GLU A 251 -1.45 -0.86 -20.15
C GLU A 251 -0.34 -0.81 -21.20
N ARG A 252 -0.14 0.36 -21.85
CA ARG A 252 0.96 0.55 -22.81
C ARG A 252 2.33 0.43 -22.16
N LEU A 253 2.52 1.01 -20.97
CA LEU A 253 3.79 0.91 -20.24
C LEU A 253 4.07 -0.54 -19.83
N LEU A 254 3.04 -1.26 -19.34
CA LEU A 254 3.14 -2.68 -18.99
C LEU A 254 3.54 -3.51 -20.20
N GLN A 255 2.82 -3.35 -21.32
CA GLN A 255 3.12 -4.10 -22.53
C GLN A 255 4.54 -3.84 -23.04
N ALA A 256 4.98 -2.58 -23.09
CA ALA A 256 6.34 -2.24 -23.52
C ALA A 256 7.42 -2.89 -22.65
N ALA A 257 7.20 -2.94 -21.34
CA ALA A 257 8.12 -3.58 -20.41
C ALA A 257 8.13 -5.11 -20.52
N LEU A 258 6.97 -5.74 -20.76
CA LEU A 258 6.84 -7.18 -21.01
C LEU A 258 7.52 -7.57 -22.33
N ASP A 259 7.30 -6.82 -23.41
CA ASP A 259 7.96 -7.02 -24.71
C ASP A 259 9.49 -6.85 -24.59
N ALA A 260 9.94 -6.02 -23.64
CA ALA A 260 11.34 -5.86 -23.32
C ALA A 260 11.95 -7.04 -22.54
N GLY A 261 11.13 -7.98 -22.04
CA GLY A 261 11.56 -9.20 -21.35
C GLY A 261 11.28 -9.22 -19.84
N ALA A 262 10.47 -8.29 -19.32
CA ALA A 262 9.96 -8.43 -17.95
C ALA A 262 9.06 -9.66 -17.83
N TYR A 263 9.08 -10.32 -16.67
CA TYR A 263 8.35 -11.57 -16.45
C TYR A 263 6.86 -11.32 -16.19
N GLY A 264 6.54 -10.21 -15.55
CA GLY A 264 5.16 -9.82 -15.27
C GLY A 264 5.03 -8.46 -14.61
N GLY A 265 3.85 -7.87 -14.58
CA GLY A 265 3.64 -6.59 -13.91
C GLY A 265 2.19 -6.21 -13.69
N LYS A 266 1.99 -5.21 -12.85
CA LYS A 266 0.67 -4.68 -12.48
C LYS A 266 0.73 -3.23 -12.04
N ILE A 267 -0.45 -2.60 -11.93
CA ILE A 267 -0.64 -1.30 -11.28
C ILE A 267 -0.07 -1.31 -9.86
N ASN A 268 0.50 -0.17 -9.45
CA ASN A 268 0.89 0.11 -8.07
C ASN A 268 -0.06 1.10 -7.39
N GLY A 269 -0.55 0.74 -6.20
CA GLY A 269 -1.53 1.52 -5.44
C GLY A 269 -2.96 1.41 -5.98
N SER A 270 -3.75 2.48 -5.80
CA SER A 270 -5.20 2.51 -6.03
C SER A 270 -5.66 2.36 -7.48
N GLY A 271 -4.79 2.57 -8.48
CA GLY A 271 -5.16 2.66 -9.89
C GLY A 271 -5.73 4.01 -10.32
N GLY A 272 -6.18 4.07 -11.59
CA GLY A 272 -6.69 5.27 -12.25
C GLY A 272 -5.62 6.22 -12.80
N GLY A 273 -4.37 5.76 -12.91
CA GLY A 273 -3.21 6.57 -13.28
C GLY A 273 -2.00 6.27 -12.37
N GLY A 274 -1.04 7.19 -12.35
CA GLY A 274 0.22 7.10 -11.59
C GLY A 274 1.08 5.88 -11.93
N CYS A 275 1.47 5.08 -10.93
CA CYS A 275 2.47 4.03 -11.16
C CYS A 275 1.93 2.64 -11.52
N MET A 276 2.75 1.91 -12.27
CA MET A 276 2.79 0.46 -12.38
C MET A 276 4.17 -0.05 -11.97
N PHE A 277 4.32 -1.35 -11.76
CA PHE A 277 5.63 -1.99 -11.70
C PHE A 277 5.67 -3.27 -12.52
N VAL A 278 6.86 -3.66 -12.94
CA VAL A 278 7.16 -4.98 -13.51
C VAL A 278 8.25 -5.68 -12.73
N TYR A 279 8.19 -7.01 -12.67
CA TYR A 279 9.28 -7.87 -12.23
C TYR A 279 10.20 -8.17 -13.41
N ALA A 280 11.45 -7.71 -13.32
CA ALA A 280 12.44 -7.81 -14.39
C ALA A 280 13.80 -8.23 -13.80
N PRO A 281 13.93 -9.49 -13.33
CA PRO A 281 15.11 -9.94 -12.60
C PRO A 281 16.38 -9.97 -13.47
N GLU A 282 16.25 -10.26 -14.76
CA GLU A 282 17.39 -10.42 -15.68
C GLU A 282 17.90 -9.09 -16.27
N ASN A 283 16.99 -8.26 -16.80
CA ASN A 283 17.36 -7.06 -17.54
C ASN A 283 16.47 -5.85 -17.22
N PRO A 284 16.53 -5.34 -15.98
CA PRO A 284 15.70 -4.21 -15.56
C PRO A 284 16.01 -2.93 -16.35
N ALA A 285 17.23 -2.75 -16.84
CA ALA A 285 17.61 -1.59 -17.66
C ALA A 285 16.90 -1.57 -19.02
N LYS A 286 16.67 -2.73 -19.64
CA LYS A 286 15.91 -2.81 -20.90
C LYS A 286 14.42 -2.52 -20.67
N ALA A 287 13.84 -3.06 -19.60
CA ALA A 287 12.45 -2.74 -19.21
C ALA A 287 12.28 -1.25 -18.85
N SER A 288 13.25 -0.66 -18.14
CA SER A 288 13.27 0.77 -17.81
C SER A 288 13.23 1.65 -19.05
N ARG A 289 14.12 1.39 -20.02
CA ARG A 289 14.14 2.14 -21.30
C ARG A 289 12.84 1.99 -22.08
N ALA A 290 12.27 0.79 -22.13
CA ALA A 290 11.00 0.57 -22.82
C ALA A 290 9.84 1.35 -22.18
N ILE A 291 9.81 1.48 -20.85
CA ILE A 291 8.83 2.32 -20.15
C ILE A 291 9.03 3.80 -20.50
N GLU A 292 10.28 4.27 -20.53
CA GLU A 292 10.61 5.66 -20.89
C GLU A 292 10.25 5.98 -22.33
N GLU A 293 10.57 5.10 -23.28
CA GLU A 293 10.23 5.21 -24.70
C GLU A 293 8.71 5.17 -24.93
N ALA A 294 7.97 4.39 -24.12
CA ALA A 294 6.51 4.39 -24.11
C ALA A 294 5.92 5.65 -23.41
N GLY A 295 6.78 6.57 -22.95
CA GLY A 295 6.46 7.89 -22.42
C GLY A 295 6.12 7.91 -20.93
N GLY A 296 6.64 6.97 -20.14
CA GLY A 296 6.62 7.01 -18.67
C GLY A 296 7.93 7.53 -18.09
N LYS A 297 8.02 7.62 -16.76
CA LYS A 297 9.30 7.72 -16.03
C LYS A 297 9.58 6.40 -15.35
N ALA A 298 10.81 5.90 -15.41
CA ALA A 298 11.15 4.59 -14.87
C ALA A 298 12.15 4.68 -13.72
N TYR A 299 12.00 3.78 -12.75
CA TYR A 299 12.91 3.64 -11.61
C TYR A 299 13.19 2.16 -11.39
N ILE A 300 14.46 1.76 -11.45
CA ILE A 300 14.86 0.40 -11.09
C ILE A 300 14.88 0.31 -9.57
N VAL A 301 14.08 -0.58 -9.01
CA VAL A 301 13.92 -0.75 -7.56
C VAL A 301 14.14 -2.19 -7.15
N LYS A 302 14.48 -2.40 -5.89
CA LYS A 302 14.68 -3.72 -5.27
C LYS A 302 13.95 -3.74 -3.95
N THR A 303 13.63 -4.95 -3.47
CA THR A 303 13.15 -5.13 -2.11
C THR A 303 14.22 -4.63 -1.13
N ASP A 304 13.83 -3.75 -0.22
CA ASP A 304 14.72 -3.16 0.78
C ASP A 304 14.24 -3.47 2.20
N ARG A 305 15.05 -3.08 3.18
CA ARG A 305 14.73 -3.13 4.60
C ARG A 305 13.69 -2.07 4.94
N GLY A 306 13.00 -2.29 6.07
CA GLY A 306 12.06 -1.33 6.60
C GLY A 306 12.74 -0.12 7.23
N VAL A 307 11.95 0.63 7.99
CA VAL A 307 12.41 1.82 8.71
C VAL A 307 13.55 1.47 9.69
N ARG A 308 14.53 2.36 9.79
CA ARG A 308 15.66 2.21 10.72
C ARG A 308 16.14 3.58 11.18
N ALA A 309 16.85 3.57 12.30
CA ALA A 309 17.66 4.70 12.73
C ALA A 309 19.12 4.36 12.42
N GLU A 310 19.83 5.28 11.78
CA GLU A 310 21.27 5.18 11.49
C GLU A 310 22.04 6.17 12.35
#